data_AF-A0A8H4SNH4-F1
#
_entry.id   AF-A0A8H4SNH4-F1
#
_cell.length_a   1.000
_cell.length_b   1.000
_cell.length_c   1.000
_cell.angle_alpha   90.00
_cell.angle_beta   90.00
_cell.angle_gamma   90.00
#
_symmetry.space_group_name_H-M   'P 1'
#
loop_
_entity.id
_entity.type
_entity.pdbx_description
1 polymer ?
#
loop_
_entity_poly.entity_id
_entity_poly.type
_entity_poly.pdbx_seq_one_letter_code
_entity_poly.pdbx_strand_id
1 'polypeptide(L)' 'MAESTIVSNTENLLKYLSLDQKGKVMAEYIWIDAEGGVRSKTKVRVTPIIAGGPYL' A
#
# COMPACT_ATOMS: atom_id res chain seq x y z
N MET A 1 4.23 27.76 -10.27
CA MET A 1 4.18 26.32 -9.91
C MET A 1 4.23 25.56 -11.22
N ALA A 2 5.32 24.85 -11.51
CA ALA A 2 5.38 24.01 -12.71
C ALA A 2 4.38 22.86 -12.53
N GLU A 3 3.45 22.73 -13.46
CA GLU A 3 2.43 21.68 -13.43
C GLU A 3 3.11 20.36 -13.77
N SER A 4 3.15 19.42 -12.82
CA SER A 4 3.68 18.09 -13.08
C SER A 4 2.62 17.26 -13.80
N THR A 5 2.83 16.97 -15.08
CA THR A 5 1.97 16.03 -15.82
C THR A 5 2.17 14.62 -15.27
N ILE A 6 1.17 14.11 -14.56
CA ILE A 6 1.14 12.71 -14.12
C ILE A 6 0.58 11.87 -15.28
N VAL A 7 1.46 11.20 -16.02
CA VAL A 7 1.06 10.25 -17.07
C VAL A 7 0.91 8.87 -16.44
N SER A 8 -0.33 8.39 -16.27
CA SER A 8 -0.61 7.03 -15.80
C SER A 8 -0.84 6.07 -16.97
N ASN A 9 -0.04 5.01 -17.09
CA ASN A 9 -0.26 3.94 -18.06
C ASN A 9 -0.84 2.70 -17.37
N THR A 10 -2.16 2.56 -17.42
CA THR A 10 -2.90 1.50 -16.72
C THR A 10 -2.55 0.11 -17.22
N GLU A 11 -2.45 -0.09 -18.54
CA GLU A 11 -2.12 -1.40 -19.13
C GLU A 11 -0.75 -1.90 -18.69
N ASN A 12 0.25 -1.00 -18.67
CA ASN A 12 1.58 -1.33 -18.18
C ASN A 12 1.64 -1.54 -16.67
N LEU A 13 0.73 -0.97 -15.89
CA LEU A 13 0.67 -1.20 -14.45
C LEU A 13 0.04 -2.57 -14.11
N LEU A 14 -1.01 -2.96 -14.84
CA LEU A 14 -1.75 -4.19 -14.59
C LEU A 14 -0.88 -5.44 -14.59
N LYS A 15 0.09 -5.53 -15.52
CA LYS A 15 1.02 -6.67 -15.59
C LYS A 15 1.89 -6.83 -14.34
N TYR A 16 2.20 -5.74 -13.63
CA TYR A 16 2.97 -5.78 -12.39
C TYR A 16 2.08 -6.09 -11.18
N LEU A 17 0.83 -5.61 -11.21
CA LEU A 17 -0.16 -5.90 -10.17
C LEU A 17 -0.56 -7.39 -10.13
N SER A 18 -0.56 -8.06 -11.29
CA SER A 18 -0.91 -9.48 -11.39
C SER A 18 0.22 -10.45 -11.01
N LEU A 19 1.40 -9.95 -10.66
CA LEU A 19 2.53 -10.81 -10.29
C LEU A 19 2.30 -11.48 -8.93
N ASP A 20 2.66 -12.75 -8.83
CA ASP A 20 2.71 -13.45 -7.55
C ASP A 20 3.75 -12.79 -6.61
N GLN A 21 3.30 -12.41 -5.42
CA GLN A 21 4.08 -11.72 -4.40
C GLN A 21 4.87 -12.70 -3.50
N LYS A 22 4.91 -13.99 -3.84
CA LYS A 22 5.78 -15.02 -3.26
C LYS A 22 5.63 -15.15 -1.74
N GLY A 23 4.38 -15.23 -1.28
CA GLY A 23 4.06 -15.41 0.13
C GLY A 23 4.29 -14.18 1.03
N LYS A 24 4.63 -13.02 0.44
CA LYS A 24 4.63 -11.75 1.18
C LYS A 24 3.26 -11.08 1.10
N VAL A 25 2.87 -10.45 2.20
CA VAL A 25 1.62 -9.69 2.34
C VAL A 25 1.95 -8.21 2.47
N MET A 26 1.17 -7.36 1.80
CA MET A 26 1.22 -5.91 1.96
C MET A 26 0.15 -5.50 2.97
N ALA A 27 0.56 -4.93 4.10
CA ALA A 27 -0.35 -4.37 5.09
C ALA A 27 -0.40 -2.85 4.93
N GLU A 28 -1.57 -2.32 4.60
CA GLU A 28 -1.82 -0.89 4.51
C GLU A 28 -2.26 -0.34 5.88
N TYR A 29 -1.50 0.63 6.38
CA TYR A 29 -1.81 1.38 7.59
C TYR A 29 -2.56 2.63 7.17
N ILE A 30 -3.71 2.89 7.77
CA ILE A 30 -4.57 4.04 7.49
C ILE A 30 -4.68 4.85 8.78
N TRP A 31 -4.51 6.17 8.70
CA TRP A 31 -4.68 7.07 9.83
C TRP A 31 -5.23 8.44 9.40
N ILE A 32 -5.71 9.21 10.38
CA ILE A 32 -6.15 10.59 10.19
C ILE A 32 -5.02 11.52 10.63
N ASP A 33 -4.69 12.52 9.81
CA ASP A 33 -3.68 13.52 10.14
C ASP A 33 -4.24 14.67 11.01
N ALA A 34 -3.38 15.62 11.38
CA ALA A 34 -3.74 16.76 12.23
C ALA A 34 -4.76 17.72 11.59
N GLU A 35 -4.91 17.68 10.27
CA GLU A 35 -5.86 18.50 9.51
C GLU A 35 -7.19 17.76 9.26
N GLY A 36 -7.31 16.51 9.73
CA GLY A 36 -8.48 15.65 9.51
C GLY A 36 -8.45 14.87 8.18
N GLY A 37 -7.33 14.90 7.45
CA GLY A 37 -7.15 14.19 6.19
C GLY A 37 -6.81 12.71 6.38
N VAL A 38 -7.28 11.85 5.47
CA VAL A 38 -6.91 10.43 5.44
C VAL A 38 -5.51 10.28 4.84
N ARG A 39 -4.66 9.52 5.53
CA ARG A 39 -3.31 9.15 5.06
C ARG A 39 -3.17 7.64 5.09
N SER A 40 -2.33 7.11 4.20
CA SER A 40 -1.98 5.70 4.22
C SER A 40 -0.50 5.45 3.91
N LYS A 41 -0.01 4.30 4.38
CA LYS A 41 1.34 3.79 4.09
C LYS A 41 1.36 2.27 4.17
N THR A 42 2.03 1.65 3.21
CA THR A 42 2.12 0.19 3.12
C THR A 42 3.42 -0.32 3.73
N LYS A 43 3.33 -1.42 4.48
CA LYS A 43 4.48 -2.20 4.97
C LYS A 43 4.38 -3.64 4.50
N VAL A 44 5.49 -4.17 4.00
CA VAL A 44 5.60 -5.59 3.61
C VAL A 44 5.80 -6.45 4.86
N ARG A 45 5.06 -7.56 4.94
CA ARG A 45 5.19 -8.61 5.95
C ARG A 45 5.39 -9.97 5.28
N VAL A 46 6.20 -10.83 5.90
CA VAL A 46 6.41 -12.23 5.45
C VAL A 46 5.45 -13.18 6.16
N THR A 47 5.00 -12.83 7.36
CA THR A 47 4.15 -13.67 8.20
C THR A 47 2.67 -13.39 7.92
N PRO A 48 1.80 -14.42 7.86
CA PRO A 48 0.35 -14.22 7.79
C PRO A 48 -0.16 -13.47 9.04
N ILE A 49 -1.18 -12.63 8.86
CA ILE A 49 -1.72 -11.73 9.90
C ILE A 49 -2.38 -12.50 11.08
N ILE A 50 -2.52 -13.82 11.00
CA ILE A 50 -3.29 -14.66 11.96
C ILE A 50 -2.48 -15.09 13.20
N ALA A 51 -1.50 -14.32 13.64
CA ALA A 51 -0.85 -14.52 14.93
C ALA A 51 -0.92 -13.22 15.71
N GLY A 52 -1.83 -13.16 16.69
CA GLY A 52 -2.10 -12.00 17.54
C GLY A 52 -0.82 -11.42 18.15
N GLY A 53 -0.23 -10.45 17.45
CA GLY A 53 0.82 -9.60 17.97
C GLY A 53 0.24 -8.53 18.89
N PRO A 54 1.07 -7.87 19.70
CA PRO A 54 0.71 -7.21 20.97
C PRO A 54 -0.15 -5.94 20.87
N TYR A 55 -0.86 -5.74 19.76
CA TYR A 55 -1.77 -4.61 19.54
C TYR A 55 -3.12 -5.07 18.95
N LEU A 56 -3.56 -6.27 19.34
CA LEU A 56 -4.96 -6.68 19.46
C LEU A 56 -5.18 -7.17 20.89
#